data_AF-A0A2V9ZBV7-F1
#
_entry.id   AF-A0A2V9ZBV7-F1
#
_cell.length_a   1.000
_cell.length_b   1.000
_cell.length_c   1.000
_cell.angle_alpha   90.00
_cell.angle_beta   90.00
_cell.angle_gamma   90.00
#
_symmetry.space_group_name_H-M   'P 1'
#
loop_
_entity.id
_entity.type
_entity.pdbx_description
1 polymer ?
#
loop_
_entity_poly.entity_id
_entity_poly.type
_entity_poly.pdbx_seq_one_letter_code
_entity_poly.pdbx_strand_id
1 'polypeptide(L)'
;MAARGTMKHDTILFISTQKICDNSVLTAIKATGYRVVSTTSTQAMALLFIMHCTAVVLLDRAASENTSFEVAQDLRAMCHDVPIILLSPTLISSLPPHIDACVSTARPLASLTSDVLRALALISDRHQRGLFKQAS
;
A
#
# COMPACT_ATOMS: atom_id res chain seq x y z
N MET A 1 6.94 -25.31 15.64
CA MET A 1 7.63 -24.02 15.46
C MET A 1 8.22 -23.98 14.06
N ALA A 2 7.56 -23.29 13.13
CA ALA A 2 8.14 -23.02 11.81
C ALA A 2 8.29 -21.50 11.70
N ALA A 3 9.53 -21.03 11.55
CA ALA A 3 9.78 -19.67 11.14
C ALA A 3 9.11 -19.46 9.77
N ARG A 4 8.08 -18.61 9.70
CA ARG A 4 7.53 -18.14 8.42
C ARG A 4 8.55 -17.21 7.77
N GLY A 5 9.59 -17.83 7.21
CA GLY A 5 10.56 -17.20 6.35
C GLY A 5 9.89 -16.78 5.05
N THR A 6 10.01 -15.49 4.75
CA THR A 6 9.77 -14.82 3.46
C THR A 6 8.35 -14.85 2.92
N MET A 7 7.56 -13.82 3.27
CA MET A 7 6.36 -13.42 2.51
C MET A 7 6.79 -12.89 1.13
N LYS A 8 6.93 -13.77 0.13
CA LYS A 8 7.39 -13.40 -1.23
C LYS A 8 6.33 -13.60 -2.33
N HIS A 9 5.07 -13.84 -1.98
CA HIS A 9 3.98 -14.05 -2.95
C HIS A 9 2.75 -13.17 -2.73
N ASP A 10 2.89 -12.16 -1.89
CA ASP A 10 1.83 -11.23 -1.57
C ASP A 10 1.58 -10.27 -2.75
N THR A 11 0.31 -10.04 -3.07
CA THR A 11 -0.07 -9.11 -4.15
C THR A 11 -0.17 -7.70 -3.58
N ILE A 12 0.62 -6.79 -4.14
CA ILE A 12 0.54 -5.36 -3.88
C ILE A 12 -0.30 -4.73 -5.00
N LEU A 13 -1.39 -4.05 -4.62
CA LEU A 13 -2.21 -3.30 -5.55
C LEU A 13 -1.74 -1.85 -5.57
N PHE A 14 -1.23 -1.40 -6.70
CA PHE A 14 -0.85 0.00 -6.90
C PHE A 14 -1.98 0.74 -7.62
N ILE A 15 -2.48 1.79 -6.99
CA ILE A 15 -3.54 2.64 -7.49
C ILE A 15 -2.93 4.00 -7.81
N SER A 16 -2.87 4.34 -9.08
CA SER A 16 -2.54 5.70 -9.50
C SER A 16 -3.82 6.47 -9.79
N THR A 17 -3.91 7.65 -9.19
CA THR A 17 -5.01 8.61 -9.41
C THR A 17 -4.73 9.53 -10.62
N GLN A 18 -3.53 9.44 -11.23
CA GLN A 18 -3.15 10.13 -12.47
C GLN A 18 -2.59 9.12 -13.51
N LYS A 19 -2.17 9.60 -14.69
CA LYS A 19 -1.50 8.73 -15.69
C LYS A 19 -0.27 8.10 -15.04
N ILE A 20 -0.34 6.77 -14.88
CA ILE A 20 0.66 5.82 -14.36
C ILE A 20 1.99 6.50 -14.00
N CYS A 21 2.19 6.73 -12.71
CA CYS A 21 3.45 7.20 -12.15
C CYS A 21 4.62 6.33 -12.64
N ASP A 22 5.79 6.96 -12.84
CA ASP A 22 6.98 6.39 -13.44
C ASP A 22 7.24 4.93 -13.05
N ASN A 23 7.39 4.12 -14.09
CA ASN A 23 7.51 2.66 -14.09
C ASN A 23 8.64 2.12 -13.18
N SER A 24 9.55 2.98 -12.72
CA SER A 24 10.76 2.65 -11.97
C SER A 24 10.48 2.19 -10.54
N VAL A 25 9.52 2.81 -9.84
CA VAL A 25 9.14 2.42 -8.46
C VAL A 25 8.50 1.04 -8.45
N LEU A 26 7.54 0.82 -9.36
CA LEU A 26 6.86 -0.47 -9.50
C LEU A 26 7.84 -1.57 -9.91
N THR A 27 8.80 -1.24 -10.79
CA THR A 27 9.85 -2.18 -11.21
C THR A 27 10.75 -2.56 -10.04
N ALA A 28 11.17 -1.59 -9.22
CA ALA A 28 11.99 -1.85 -8.04
C ALA A 28 11.25 -2.71 -6.99
N ILE A 29 9.95 -2.46 -6.77
CA ILE A 29 9.15 -3.29 -5.87
C ILE A 29 8.97 -4.70 -6.45
N LYS A 30 8.69 -4.85 -7.75
CA LYS A 30 8.60 -6.17 -8.41
C LYS A 30 9.90 -6.96 -8.27
N ALA A 31 11.05 -6.30 -8.39
CA ALA A 31 12.36 -6.94 -8.24
C ALA A 31 12.60 -7.55 -6.85
N THR A 32 11.85 -7.13 -5.83
CA THR A 32 11.94 -7.68 -4.46
C THR A 32 11.13 -8.97 -4.27
N GLY A 33 10.32 -9.36 -5.27
CA GLY A 33 9.50 -10.58 -5.27
C GLY A 33 8.00 -10.36 -5.14
N TYR A 34 7.54 -9.13 -4.90
CA TYR A 34 6.10 -8.84 -4.83
C TYR A 34 5.45 -8.82 -6.21
N ARG A 35 4.20 -9.31 -6.27
CA ARG A 35 3.37 -9.14 -7.46
C ARG A 35 2.69 -7.77 -7.39
N VAL A 36 3.11 -6.84 -8.24
CA VAL A 36 2.53 -5.49 -8.29
C VAL A 36 1.55 -5.37 -9.46
N VAL A 37 0.29 -5.11 -9.14
CA VAL A 37 -0.78 -4.86 -10.12
C VAL A 37 -1.05 -3.35 -10.15
N SER A 38 -0.86 -2.71 -11.30
CA SER A 38 -1.09 -1.26 -11.47
C SER A 38 -2.46 -1.01 -12.09
N THR A 39 -3.30 -0.21 -11.45
CA THR A 39 -4.69 -0.01 -11.87
C THR A 39 -5.12 1.44 -11.64
N THR A 40 -6.22 1.84 -12.29
CA THR A 40 -6.95 3.05 -11.91
C THR A 40 -7.76 2.81 -10.62
N SER A 41 -8.27 3.88 -10.00
CA SER A 41 -9.13 3.76 -8.81
C SER A 41 -10.35 2.87 -9.04
N THR A 42 -11.10 3.06 -10.13
CA THR A 42 -12.30 2.25 -10.43
C THR A 42 -11.97 0.75 -10.62
N GLN A 43 -10.88 0.44 -11.31
CA GLN A 43 -10.43 -0.95 -11.51
C GLN A 43 -9.93 -1.58 -10.21
N ALA A 44 -9.27 -0.80 -9.35
CA ALA A 44 -8.79 -1.25 -8.06
C ALA A 44 -9.94 -1.71 -7.16
N MET A 45 -11.03 -0.93 -7.13
CA MET A 45 -12.22 -1.26 -6.34
C MET A 45 -12.82 -2.60 -6.77
N ALA A 46 -12.97 -2.81 -8.09
CA ALA A 46 -13.46 -4.07 -8.64
C ALA A 46 -12.50 -5.23 -8.34
N LEU A 47 -11.19 -5.01 -8.46
CA LEU A 47 -10.19 -6.06 -8.22
C LEU A 47 -10.09 -6.43 -6.74
N LEU A 48 -10.22 -5.48 -5.81
CA LEU A 48 -10.24 -5.79 -4.38
C LEU A 48 -11.46 -6.62 -3.99
N PHE A 49 -12.61 -6.30 -4.57
CA PHE A 49 -13.84 -7.06 -4.38
C PHE A 49 -13.71 -8.50 -4.91
N ILE A 50 -13.00 -8.70 -6.02
CA ILE A 50 -12.86 -10.01 -6.67
C ILE A 50 -11.71 -10.83 -6.08
N MET A 51 -10.57 -10.21 -5.79
CA MET A 51 -9.32 -10.94 -5.57
C MET A 51 -9.12 -11.42 -4.13
N HIS A 52 -9.77 -10.83 -3.10
CA HIS A 52 -9.66 -11.20 -1.67
C HIS A 52 -8.24 -11.49 -1.10
N CYS A 53 -7.16 -11.26 -1.86
CA CYS A 53 -5.78 -11.66 -1.58
C CYS A 53 -4.80 -10.50 -1.79
N THR A 54 -5.29 -9.27 -1.72
CA THR A 54 -4.44 -8.09 -1.78
C THR A 54 -3.82 -7.87 -0.41
N ALA A 55 -2.49 -7.91 -0.35
CA ALA A 55 -1.76 -7.78 0.89
C ALA A 55 -1.63 -6.32 1.33
N VAL A 56 -1.43 -5.39 0.39
CA VAL A 56 -1.32 -3.95 0.63
C VAL A 56 -1.74 -3.15 -0.60
N VAL A 57 -2.35 -1.99 -0.37
CA VAL A 57 -2.62 -0.97 -1.39
C VAL A 57 -1.57 0.15 -1.30
N LEU A 58 -0.93 0.45 -2.43
CA LEU A 58 -0.11 1.64 -2.61
C LEU A 58 -0.94 2.68 -3.36
N LEU A 59 -1.21 3.82 -2.72
CA LEU A 59 -2.05 4.87 -3.28
C LEU A 59 -1.21 6.10 -3.63
N ASP A 60 -1.23 6.46 -4.90
CA ASP A 60 -0.54 7.66 -5.38
C ASP A 60 -1.34 8.93 -5.04
N ARG A 61 -0.67 9.90 -4.43
CA ARG A 61 -1.28 11.20 -4.10
C ARG A 61 -1.28 12.09 -5.34
N ALA A 62 -2.46 12.33 -5.90
CA ALA A 62 -2.62 13.35 -6.92
C ALA A 62 -2.32 14.74 -6.36
N ALA A 63 -2.01 15.69 -7.26
CA ALA A 63 -1.88 17.11 -6.93
C ALA A 63 -3.14 17.70 -6.24
N SER A 64 -4.32 17.10 -6.45
CA SER A 64 -5.53 17.38 -5.66
C SER A 64 -5.67 16.35 -4.54
N GLU A 65 -5.34 16.77 -3.32
CA GLU A 65 -5.27 15.91 -2.13
C GLU A 65 -6.59 15.17 -1.81
N ASN A 66 -7.74 15.76 -2.18
CA ASN A 66 -9.06 15.23 -1.84
C ASN A 66 -9.36 13.88 -2.52
N THR A 67 -8.97 13.70 -3.78
CA THR A 67 -9.34 12.51 -4.56
C THR A 67 -8.67 11.24 -4.03
N SER A 68 -7.43 11.32 -3.57
CA SER A 68 -6.74 10.15 -3.00
C SER A 68 -7.32 9.79 -1.63
N PHE A 69 -7.70 10.75 -0.80
CA PHE A 69 -8.32 10.44 0.51
C PHE A 69 -9.72 9.85 0.37
N GLU A 70 -10.52 10.35 -0.57
CA GLU A 70 -11.83 9.76 -0.90
C GLU A 70 -11.68 8.30 -1.35
N VAL A 71 -10.74 8.02 -2.26
CA VAL A 71 -10.44 6.64 -2.69
C VAL A 71 -10.00 5.78 -1.51
N ALA A 72 -9.14 6.28 -0.63
CA ALA A 72 -8.70 5.52 0.54
C ALA A 72 -9.84 5.26 1.54
N GLN A 73 -10.75 6.21 1.71
CA GLN A 73 -11.96 6.04 2.52
C GLN A 73 -12.87 4.97 1.92
N ASP A 74 -13.13 5.01 0.62
CA ASP A 74 -13.98 4.02 -0.05
C ASP A 74 -13.37 2.62 0.02
N LEU A 75 -12.05 2.52 -0.20
CA LEU A 75 -11.30 1.27 -0.06
C LEU A 75 -11.43 0.69 1.36
N ARG A 76 -11.30 1.56 2.37
CA ARG A 76 -11.43 1.16 3.78
C ARG A 76 -12.83 0.68 4.11
N ALA A 77 -13.86 1.28 3.52
CA ALA A 77 -15.25 0.86 3.70
C ALA A 77 -15.52 -0.54 3.12
N MET A 78 -14.84 -0.91 2.03
CA MET A 78 -14.99 -2.24 1.42
C MET A 78 -14.08 -3.31 2.03
N CYS A 79 -12.87 -2.95 2.43
CA CYS A 79 -11.83 -3.86 2.87
C CYS A 79 -11.08 -3.28 4.06
N HIS A 80 -11.63 -3.48 5.26
CA HIS A 80 -11.09 -2.89 6.49
C HIS A 80 -9.66 -3.37 6.79
N ASP A 81 -9.36 -4.64 6.49
CA ASP A 81 -8.13 -5.31 6.89
C ASP A 81 -6.95 -5.10 5.93
N VAL A 82 -7.18 -4.52 4.76
CA VAL A 82 -6.12 -4.28 3.77
C VAL A 82 -5.41 -2.97 4.11
N PRO A 83 -4.10 -2.99 4.39
CA PRO A 83 -3.35 -1.78 4.67
C PRO A 83 -3.22 -0.88 3.44
N ILE A 84 -3.28 0.44 3.66
CA ILE A 84 -3.18 1.48 2.63
C ILE A 84 -1.97 2.36 2.94
N ILE A 85 -0.99 2.37 2.05
CA ILE A 85 0.20 3.23 2.10
C ILE A 85 0.04 4.34 1.07
N LEU A 86 0.09 5.59 1.52
CA LEU A 86 0.06 6.76 0.65
C LEU A 86 1.48 7.08 0.14
N LEU A 87 1.62 7.27 -1.17
CA LEU A 87 2.82 7.81 -1.79
C LEU A 87 2.59 9.29 -2.08
N SER A 88 3.40 10.18 -1.50
CA SER A 88 3.19 11.62 -1.59
C SER A 88 4.52 12.36 -1.76
N PRO A 89 4.61 13.43 -2.58
CA PRO A 89 5.84 14.22 -2.65
C PRO A 89 6.14 14.89 -1.30
N THR A 90 5.11 15.29 -0.55
CA THR A 90 5.23 15.93 0.77
C THR A 90 4.87 14.96 1.89
N LEU A 91 5.61 15.03 3.00
CA LEU A 91 5.24 14.31 4.22
C LEU A 91 4.04 15.00 4.86
N ILE A 92 3.05 14.20 5.25
CA ILE A 92 1.85 14.68 5.92
C ILE A 92 2.05 14.50 7.42
N SER A 93 1.91 15.58 8.19
CA SER A 93 2.12 15.58 9.64
C SER A 93 1.05 14.80 10.41
N SER A 94 -0.18 14.79 9.90
CA SER A 94 -1.31 14.04 10.47
C SER A 94 -1.95 13.18 9.38
N LEU A 95 -1.79 11.85 9.49
CA LEU A 95 -2.39 10.92 8.54
C LEU A 95 -3.88 10.74 8.84
N PRO A 96 -4.75 10.78 7.81
CA PRO A 96 -6.14 10.40 7.98
C PRO A 96 -6.26 8.97 8.51
N PRO A 97 -7.35 8.64 9.24
CA PRO A 97 -7.51 7.35 9.91
C PRO A 97 -7.59 6.15 8.94
N HIS A 98 -7.89 6.40 7.67
CA HIS A 98 -7.95 5.38 6.63
C HIS A 98 -6.60 5.12 5.94
N ILE A 99 -5.51 5.81 6.33
CA ILE A 99 -4.15 5.61 5.82
C ILE A 99 -3.24 5.04 6.92
N ASP A 100 -2.56 3.94 6.64
CA ASP A 100 -1.71 3.25 7.62
C ASP A 100 -0.28 3.79 7.66
N ALA A 101 0.21 4.29 6.52
CA ALA A 101 1.54 4.87 6.38
C ALA A 101 1.61 5.85 5.20
N CYS A 102 2.60 6.75 5.24
CA CYS A 102 2.92 7.64 4.13
C CYS A 102 4.41 7.56 3.81
N VAL A 103 4.73 7.49 2.53
CA VAL A 103 6.10 7.44 2.01
C VAL A 103 6.32 8.60 1.05
N SER A 104 7.43 9.30 1.26
CA SER A 104 7.78 10.46 0.43
C SER A 104 8.32 10.01 -0.93
N THR A 105 7.71 10.48 -2.02
CA THR A 105 8.19 10.27 -3.39
C THR A 105 9.23 11.31 -3.83
N ALA A 106 9.48 12.35 -3.03
CA ALA A 106 10.50 13.36 -3.31
C ALA A 106 11.95 12.86 -3.11
N ARG A 107 12.11 11.61 -2.64
CA ARG A 107 13.41 10.98 -2.39
C ARG A 107 13.91 10.21 -3.62
N PRO A 108 15.22 9.95 -3.72
CA PRO A 108 15.77 9.06 -4.74
C PRO A 108 15.08 7.68 -4.73
N LEU A 109 14.94 7.07 -5.91
CA LEU A 109 14.22 5.81 -6.11
C LEU A 109 14.61 4.69 -5.11
N ALA A 110 15.91 4.51 -4.85
CA ALA A 110 16.39 3.49 -3.92
C ALA A 110 15.90 3.72 -2.47
N SER A 111 15.84 4.99 -2.05
CA SER A 111 15.31 5.38 -0.75
C SER A 111 13.81 5.16 -0.69
N LEU A 112 13.08 5.49 -1.76
CA LEU A 112 11.64 5.25 -1.87
C LEU A 112 11.29 3.76 -1.77
N THR A 113 11.99 2.89 -2.51
CA THR A 113 11.78 1.44 -2.43
C THR A 113 12.05 0.91 -1.02
N SER A 114 13.14 1.36 -0.39
CA SER A 114 13.48 0.97 0.99
C SER A 114 12.42 1.43 2.01
N ASP A 115 11.91 2.65 1.85
CA ASP A 115 10.88 3.21 2.72
C ASP A 115 9.54 2.48 2.56
N VAL A 116 9.15 2.09 1.33
CA VAL A 116 7.97 1.23 1.08
C VAL A 116 8.14 -0.13 1.74
N LEU A 117 9.28 -0.81 1.55
CA LEU A 117 9.55 -2.11 2.18
C LEU A 117 9.53 -2.03 3.71
N ARG A 118 10.07 -0.95 4.28
CA ARG A 118 10.02 -0.70 5.73
C ARG A 118 8.58 -0.54 6.20
N ALA A 119 7.77 0.23 5.48
CA ALA A 119 6.36 0.41 5.81
C ALA A 119 5.60 -0.92 5.75
N LEU A 120 5.82 -1.73 4.72
CA LEU A 120 5.25 -3.08 4.60
C LEU A 120 5.61 -3.95 5.81
N ALA A 121 6.90 -4.01 6.18
CA ALA A 121 7.35 -4.81 7.32
C ALA A 121 6.71 -4.36 8.65
N LEU A 122 6.58 -3.04 8.88
CA LEU A 122 5.95 -2.48 10.08
C LEU A 122 4.46 -2.81 10.14
N ILE A 123 3.78 -2.76 9.01
CA ILE A 123 2.36 -3.08 8.90
C ILE A 123 2.11 -4.57 9.15
N SER A 124 2.90 -5.46 8.53
CA SER A 124 2.82 -6.91 8.77
C SER A 124 3.01 -7.25 10.25
N ASP A 125 3.97 -6.62 10.92
CA ASP A 125 4.22 -6.83 12.35
C ASP A 125 3.05 -6.35 13.24
N ARG A 126 2.43 -5.21 12.91
CA ARG A 126 1.22 -4.73 13.60
C ARG A 126 0.04 -5.68 13.43
N HIS A 127 -0.16 -6.19 12.22
CA HIS A 127 -1.26 -7.10 11.92
C HIS A 127 -1.07 -8.44 12.66
N GLN A 128 0.16 -8.96 12.72
CA GLN A 128 0.49 -10.13 13.52
C GLN A 128 0.21 -9.90 15.02
N ARG A 129 0.67 -8.76 15.57
CA ARG A 129 0.42 -8.41 16.98
C ARG A 129 -1.07 -8.20 17.30
N GLY A 130 -1.86 -7.69 16.37
CA GLY A 130 -3.31 -7.54 16.51
C GLY A 130 -4.04 -8.88 16.57
N LEU A 131 -3.70 -9.81 15.67
CA LEU A 131 -4.23 -11.17 15.67
C LEU A 131 -3.90 -11.93 16.97
N PHE A 132 -2.68 -11.76 17.50
CA PHE A 132 -2.31 -12.37 18.79
C PHE A 132 -3.09 -11.82 19.97
N LYS A 133 -3.52 -10.55 19.93
CA LYS A 133 -4.32 -9.94 21.01
C LYS A 133 -5.80 -10.31 20.98
N GLN A 134 -6.35 -10.70 19.82
CA GLN A 134 -7.74 -11.14 19.68
C GLN A 134 -7.94 -12.63 20.03
N ALA A 135 -6.85 -13.38 20.18
CA ALA A 135 -6.87 -14.81 20.48
C ALA A 135 -6.53 -15.15 21.96
N SER A 136 -6.60 -14.17 22.87
CA SER A 136 -6.44 -14.31 24.32
C SER A 136 -7.67 -13.79 25.05
#